data_AF-A0A846ECJ7-F1
#
_entry.id   AF-A0A846ECJ7-F1
#
_cell.length_a   1.000
_cell.length_b   1.000
_cell.length_c   1.000
_cell.angle_alpha   90.00
_cell.angle_beta   90.00
_cell.angle_gamma   90.00
#
_symmetry.space_group_name_H-M   'P 1'
#
loop_
_entity.id
_entity.type
_entity.pdbx_description
1 polymer ?
#
loop_
_entity_poly.entity_id
_entity_poly.type
_entity_poly.pdbx_seq_one_letter_code
_entity_poly.pdbx_strand_id
1 'polypeptide(L)'
;MSEMNYLPLAYLNAWEYCPRRFYLEYVLGEMEDNEHIIVGRHLHRNIDEEGVFQEDEMLIHQQQWVWSDRLLVSGIIDAVEEREGKLIPVEYKKGKMAKHLNDHFQLCAAALCLEERTGHSIEWGEIFYHANRRRQKVDFTPQQSHPLSSAAVEV
;
A
#
# COMPACT_ATOMS: atom_id res chain seq x y z
N MET A 1 20.81 -1.22 -20.69
CA MET A 1 19.79 -0.45 -19.96
C MET A 1 19.75 -1.06 -18.58
N SER A 2 20.02 -0.29 -17.52
CA SER A 2 19.87 -0.79 -16.15
C SER A 2 18.40 -1.16 -15.96
N GLU A 3 18.08 -2.41 -15.64
CA GLU A 3 16.75 -2.74 -15.11
C GLU A 3 16.57 -1.90 -13.85
N MET A 4 15.58 -1.01 -13.84
CA MET A 4 15.15 -0.36 -12.60
C MET A 4 14.42 -1.43 -11.79
N ASN A 5 15.09 -1.95 -10.76
CA ASN A 5 14.50 -2.89 -9.83
C ASN A 5 13.63 -2.10 -8.84
N TYR A 6 12.32 -2.10 -9.07
CA TYR A 6 11.36 -1.53 -8.14
C TYR A 6 11.12 -2.49 -6.98
N LEU A 7 11.21 -1.99 -5.76
CA LEU A 7 10.80 -2.72 -4.58
C LEU A 7 9.26 -2.79 -4.52
N PRO A 8 8.66 -3.99 -4.42
CA PRO A 8 7.21 -4.09 -4.33
C PRO A 8 6.67 -3.50 -3.02
N LEU A 9 5.63 -2.68 -3.10
CA LEU A 9 4.99 -2.01 -1.95
C LEU A 9 4.65 -2.98 -0.81
N ALA A 10 4.23 -4.19 -1.16
CA ALA A 10 3.83 -5.23 -0.21
C ALA A 10 4.95 -5.64 0.76
N TYR A 11 6.23 -5.45 0.42
CA TYR A 11 7.36 -5.81 1.29
C TYR A 11 7.81 -4.67 2.22
N LEU A 12 7.28 -3.46 2.06
CA LEU A 12 7.59 -2.33 2.94
C LEU A 12 7.14 -2.58 4.38
N ASN A 13 6.05 -3.36 4.55
CA ASN A 13 5.57 -3.76 5.87
C ASN A 13 6.56 -4.68 6.61
N ALA A 14 7.25 -5.56 5.88
CA ALA A 14 8.18 -6.54 6.38
C ALA A 14 9.51 -5.87 6.72
N TRP A 15 9.93 -4.91 5.88
CA TRP A 15 11.08 -4.06 6.15
C TRP A 15 10.91 -3.29 7.46
N GLU A 16 9.79 -2.59 7.63
CA GLU A 16 9.49 -1.86 8.86
C GLU A 16 9.46 -2.79 10.07
N TYR A 17 8.81 -3.95 9.93
CA TYR A 17 8.67 -4.89 11.03
C TYR A 17 10.03 -5.40 11.52
N CYS A 18 10.84 -5.89 10.59
CA CYS A 18 12.13 -6.50 10.87
C CYS A 18 12.94 -6.66 9.56
N PRO A 19 14.13 -6.03 9.44
CA PRO A 19 15.00 -6.20 8.27
C PRO A 19 15.35 -7.67 7.97
N ARG A 20 15.47 -8.51 9.02
CA ARG A 20 15.70 -9.95 8.84
C ARG A 20 14.51 -10.64 8.17
N ARG A 21 13.28 -10.25 8.53
CA ARG A 21 12.06 -10.81 7.91
C ARG A 21 11.98 -10.41 6.45
N PHE A 22 12.22 -9.14 6.15
CA PHE A 22 12.32 -8.66 4.77
C PHE A 22 13.34 -9.45 3.95
N TYR A 23 14.55 -9.66 4.48
CA TYR A 23 15.58 -10.41 3.78
C TYR A 23 15.15 -11.85 3.46
N LEU A 24 14.49 -12.53 4.41
CA LEU A 24 13.95 -13.87 4.18
C LEU A 24 12.85 -13.86 3.12
N GLU A 25 11.85 -12.99 3.25
CA GLU A 25 10.67 -12.98 2.38
C GLU A 25 10.99 -12.47 0.96
N TYR A 26 11.71 -11.35 0.82
CA TYR A 26 11.96 -10.70 -0.46
C TYR A 26 13.24 -11.19 -1.15
N VAL A 27 14.36 -11.25 -0.41
CA VAL A 27 15.67 -11.55 -1.01
C VAL A 27 15.85 -13.06 -1.21
N LEU A 28 15.45 -13.87 -0.22
CA LEU A 28 15.58 -15.33 -0.30
C LEU A 28 14.32 -16.04 -0.84
N GLY A 29 13.17 -15.34 -0.90
CA GLY A 29 11.91 -15.93 -1.35
C GLY A 29 11.29 -16.93 -0.36
N GLU A 30 11.73 -16.90 0.91
CA GLU A 30 11.24 -17.77 1.97
C GLU A 30 9.91 -17.24 2.51
N MET A 31 8.80 -17.76 1.96
CA MET A 31 7.45 -17.46 2.42
C MET A 31 6.90 -18.63 3.22
N GLU A 32 6.65 -18.43 4.51
CA GLU A 32 5.79 -19.34 5.26
C GLU A 32 4.35 -19.05 4.85
N ASP A 33 3.66 -20.03 4.25
CA ASP A 33 2.24 -19.92 3.89
C ASP A 33 1.40 -19.79 5.18
N ASN A 34 1.31 -18.57 5.71
CA ASN A 34 0.48 -18.27 6.86
C ASN A 34 -0.99 -18.22 6.41
N GLU A 35 -1.90 -18.74 7.24
CA GLU A 35 -3.35 -18.71 6.98
C GLU A 35 -3.84 -17.30 6.62
N HIS A 36 -3.23 -16.26 7.18
CA HIS A 36 -3.51 -14.87 6.87
C HIS A 36 -3.19 -14.46 5.42
N ILE A 37 -2.13 -15.02 4.82
CA ILE A 37 -1.71 -14.75 3.43
C ILE A 37 -2.61 -15.54 2.46
N ILE A 38 -2.92 -16.81 2.78
CA ILE A 38 -3.83 -17.65 1.98
C ILE A 38 -5.22 -17.03 1.94
N VAL A 39 -5.74 -16.66 3.12
CA VAL A 39 -7.03 -15.98 3.24
C VAL A 39 -6.91 -14.60 2.58
N GLY A 40 -5.85 -13.82 2.80
CA GLY A 40 -5.46 -12.61 2.06
C GLY A 40 -5.75 -12.71 0.56
N ARG A 41 -5.03 -13.60 -0.12
CA ARG A 41 -5.21 -13.93 -1.55
C ARG A 41 -6.64 -14.36 -1.91
N HIS A 42 -7.40 -14.98 -1.00
CA HIS A 42 -8.80 -15.35 -1.26
C HIS A 42 -9.80 -14.17 -1.19
N LEU A 43 -9.58 -13.10 -0.40
CA LEU A 43 -10.43 -11.89 -0.56
C LEU A 43 -9.98 -11.06 -1.74
N HIS A 44 -8.67 -10.94 -1.94
CA HIS A 44 -8.11 -10.29 -3.13
C HIS A 44 -8.71 -10.94 -4.37
N ARG A 45 -8.80 -12.27 -4.45
CA ARG A 45 -9.51 -12.95 -5.56
C ARG A 45 -10.96 -12.52 -5.85
N ASN A 46 -11.66 -11.91 -4.90
CA ASN A 46 -13.01 -11.36 -5.10
C ASN A 46 -13.02 -9.83 -5.36
N ILE A 47 -11.87 -9.18 -5.25
CA ILE A 47 -11.59 -7.73 -5.31
C ILE A 47 -10.51 -7.42 -6.40
N ASP A 48 -9.93 -8.45 -7.03
CA ASP A 48 -8.75 -8.42 -7.92
C ASP A 48 -9.06 -7.92 -9.35
N GLU A 49 -10.29 -7.54 -9.64
CA GLU A 49 -10.62 -6.97 -10.96
C GLU A 49 -10.37 -5.47 -10.92
N GLU A 50 -9.44 -5.01 -11.78
CA GLU A 50 -9.25 -3.59 -12.04
C GLU A 50 -10.58 -3.00 -12.54
N GLY A 51 -11.03 -1.93 -11.89
CA GLY A 51 -12.34 -1.37 -12.18
C GLY A 51 -12.50 0.05 -11.66
N VAL A 52 -13.42 0.77 -12.27
CA VAL A 52 -13.88 2.08 -11.80
C VAL A 52 -15.35 1.96 -11.46
N PHE A 53 -15.66 2.22 -10.19
CA PHE A 53 -17.02 2.17 -9.66
C PHE A 53 -17.45 3.57 -9.24
N GLN A 54 -18.73 3.88 -9.38
CA GLN A 54 -19.30 5.12 -8.87
C GLN A 54 -20.24 4.79 -7.71
N GLU A 55 -19.98 5.37 -6.55
CA GLU A 55 -20.86 5.35 -5.38
C GLU A 55 -21.23 6.80 -5.05
N ASP A 56 -22.48 7.17 -5.31
CA ASP A 56 -22.99 8.55 -5.18
C ASP A 56 -22.08 9.57 -5.94
N GLU A 57 -21.38 10.44 -5.20
CA GLU A 57 -20.46 11.46 -5.71
C GLU A 57 -18.99 11.03 -5.67
N MET A 58 -18.70 9.79 -5.29
CA MET A 58 -17.36 9.22 -5.17
C MET A 58 -17.07 8.25 -6.31
N LEU A 59 -15.90 8.40 -6.94
CA LEU A 59 -15.34 7.39 -7.83
C LEU A 59 -14.38 6.50 -7.04
N ILE A 60 -14.41 5.20 -7.29
CA ILE A 60 -13.53 4.23 -6.67
C ILE A 60 -12.76 3.53 -7.78
N HIS A 61 -11.46 3.77 -7.84
CA HIS A 61 -10.54 3.08 -8.71
C HIS A 61 -9.96 1.89 -7.95
N GLN A 62 -10.34 0.68 -8.30
CA GLN A 62 -9.96 -0.55 -7.59
C GLN A 62 -8.72 -1.19 -8.24
N GLN A 63 -7.84 -1.77 -7.41
CA GLN A 63 -6.63 -2.50 -7.83
C GLN A 63 -5.73 -1.68 -8.77
N GLN A 64 -5.38 -0.46 -8.36
CA GLN A 64 -4.61 0.45 -9.21
C GLN A 64 -3.11 0.17 -9.10
N TRP A 65 -2.45 0.02 -10.25
CA TRP A 65 -1.00 -0.04 -10.32
C TRP A 65 -0.38 1.35 -10.09
N VAL A 66 0.52 1.45 -9.12
CA VAL A 66 1.19 2.70 -8.74
C VAL A 66 2.70 2.48 -8.65
N TRP A 67 3.49 3.49 -9.00
CA TRP A 67 4.95 3.43 -8.90
C TRP A 67 5.59 4.80 -8.75
N SER A 68 6.76 4.85 -8.12
CA SER A 68 7.61 6.03 -7.97
C SER A 68 9.00 5.72 -8.53
N ASP A 69 9.40 6.45 -9.56
CA ASP A 69 10.73 6.35 -10.17
C ASP A 69 11.78 6.94 -9.22
N ARG A 70 11.38 7.96 -8.43
CA ARG A 70 12.24 8.60 -7.43
C ARG A 70 12.59 7.67 -6.27
N LEU A 71 11.62 6.90 -5.79
CA LEU A 71 11.79 5.99 -4.65
C LEU A 71 12.07 4.54 -5.08
N LEU A 72 12.02 4.22 -6.37
CA LEU A 72 12.14 2.87 -6.90
C LEU A 72 11.21 1.88 -6.18
N VAL A 73 9.94 2.26 -5.99
CA VAL A 73 8.89 1.38 -5.44
C VAL A 73 7.72 1.25 -6.42
N SER A 74 7.08 0.09 -6.45
CA SER A 74 5.89 -0.14 -7.27
C SER A 74 4.97 -1.19 -6.68
N GLY A 75 3.71 -1.22 -7.08
CA GLY A 75 2.78 -2.25 -6.63
C GLY A 75 1.34 -1.90 -6.93
N ILE A 76 0.43 -2.71 -6.38
CA ILE A 76 -1.00 -2.51 -6.48
C ILE A 76 -1.50 -1.93 -5.17
N ILE A 77 -2.33 -0.89 -5.24
CA ILE A 77 -3.14 -0.42 -4.12
C ILE A 77 -4.57 -0.93 -4.28
N ASP A 78 -5.20 -1.32 -3.17
CA ASP A 78 -6.54 -1.91 -3.17
C ASP A 78 -7.60 -1.00 -3.77
N ALA A 79 -7.59 0.28 -3.38
CA ALA A 79 -8.43 1.29 -3.99
C ALA A 79 -7.83 2.70 -3.90
N VAL A 80 -8.27 3.55 -4.83
CA VAL A 80 -8.11 5.01 -4.76
C VAL A 80 -9.50 5.61 -4.90
N GLU A 81 -9.97 6.25 -3.85
CA GLU A 81 -11.24 6.98 -3.87
C GLU A 81 -10.98 8.40 -4.36
N GLU A 82 -11.78 8.88 -5.30
CA GLU A 82 -11.79 10.27 -5.73
C GLU A 82 -13.05 10.96 -5.18
N ARG A 83 -12.84 12.02 -4.39
CA ARG A 83 -13.92 12.85 -3.83
C ARG A 83 -13.56 14.31 -4.01
N GLU A 84 -14.44 15.08 -4.66
CA GLU A 84 -14.22 16.53 -4.87
C GLU A 84 -12.84 16.84 -5.50
N GLY A 85 -12.35 15.98 -6.40
CA GLY A 85 -11.04 16.09 -7.04
C GLY A 85 -9.84 15.73 -6.14
N LYS A 86 -10.07 15.20 -4.94
CA LYS A 86 -9.02 14.67 -4.05
C LYS A 86 -8.93 13.16 -4.17
N LEU A 87 -7.71 12.67 -4.35
CA LEU A 87 -7.40 11.24 -4.32
C LEU A 87 -7.14 10.80 -2.87
N ILE A 88 -7.81 9.74 -2.46
CA ILE A 88 -7.72 9.15 -1.13
C ILE A 88 -7.32 7.67 -1.34
N PRO A 89 -6.04 7.33 -1.17
CA PRO A 89 -5.61 5.93 -1.24
C PRO A 89 -6.22 5.14 -0.08
N VAL A 90 -6.68 3.92 -0.36
CA VAL A 90 -7.30 3.03 0.62
C VAL A 90 -6.65 1.64 0.58
N GLU A 91 -6.26 1.16 1.75
CA GLU A 91 -5.72 -0.20 1.97
C GLU A 91 -6.75 -1.05 2.72
N TYR A 92 -7.02 -2.27 2.26
CA TYR A 92 -7.97 -3.18 2.86
C TYR A 92 -7.31 -4.20 3.79
N LYS A 93 -7.85 -4.34 5.00
CA LYS A 93 -7.35 -5.31 6.00
C LYS A 93 -8.46 -6.23 6.45
N LYS A 94 -8.15 -7.52 6.53
CA LYS A 94 -9.07 -8.54 7.05
C LYS A 94 -9.24 -8.49 8.55
N GLY A 95 -8.12 -8.28 9.26
CA GLY A 95 -8.05 -8.38 10.71
C GLY A 95 -8.75 -7.23 11.43
N LYS A 96 -8.83 -7.35 12.76
CA LYS A 96 -9.14 -6.19 13.60
C LYS A 96 -7.94 -5.25 13.61
N MET A 97 -8.20 -3.96 13.81
CA MET A 97 -7.17 -2.96 14.03
C MET A 97 -6.12 -3.45 15.04
N ALA A 98 -4.90 -3.65 14.54
CA ALA A 98 -3.74 -3.94 15.37
C ALA A 98 -3.02 -2.62 15.70
N LYS A 99 -2.20 -2.61 16.76
CA LYS A 99 -1.41 -1.43 17.14
C LYS A 99 -0.17 -1.20 16.26
N HIS A 100 0.08 -2.08 15.29
CA HIS A 100 1.26 -2.05 14.46
C HIS A 100 1.09 -1.03 13.31
N LEU A 101 2.12 -0.21 13.09
CA LEU A 101 2.11 0.89 12.11
C LEU A 101 2.47 0.43 10.69
N ASN A 102 2.72 -0.86 10.50
CA ASN A 102 3.25 -1.44 9.27
C ASN A 102 2.37 -1.17 8.05
N ASP A 103 1.04 -1.22 8.24
CA ASP A 103 0.07 -0.93 7.18
C ASP A 103 0.12 0.55 6.74
N HIS A 104 0.65 1.45 7.58
CA HIS A 104 0.81 2.86 7.22
C HIS A 104 1.91 3.05 6.19
N PHE A 105 2.97 2.24 6.23
CA PHE A 105 4.11 2.39 5.30
C PHE A 105 3.74 2.07 3.86
N GLN A 106 3.03 0.96 3.66
CA GLN A 106 2.52 0.58 2.34
C GLN A 106 1.57 1.67 1.79
N LEU A 107 0.64 2.14 2.64
CA LEU A 107 -0.32 3.18 2.29
C LEU A 107 0.36 4.52 1.95
N CYS A 108 1.32 4.96 2.77
CA CYS A 108 2.11 6.18 2.54
C CYS A 108 2.92 6.08 1.24
N ALA A 109 3.55 4.93 0.98
CA ALA A 109 4.33 4.74 -0.25
C ALA A 109 3.45 4.75 -1.50
N ALA A 110 2.25 4.16 -1.43
CA ALA A 110 1.28 4.26 -2.51
C ALA A 110 0.82 5.71 -2.74
N ALA A 111 0.58 6.48 -1.67
CA ALA A 111 0.27 7.90 -1.78
C ALA A 111 1.39 8.68 -2.47
N LEU A 112 2.65 8.46 -2.09
CA LEU A 112 3.81 9.10 -2.75
C LEU A 112 3.91 8.72 -4.24
N CYS A 113 3.59 7.47 -4.60
CA CYS A 113 3.52 7.06 -5.99
C CYS A 113 2.43 7.84 -6.75
N LEU A 114 1.23 7.95 -6.15
CA LEU A 114 0.13 8.71 -6.75
C LEU A 114 0.47 10.21 -6.87
N GLU A 115 1.07 10.82 -5.86
CA GLU A 115 1.51 12.22 -5.91
C GLU A 115 2.51 12.44 -7.06
N GLU A 116 3.49 11.54 -7.22
CA GLU A 116 4.48 11.62 -8.30
C GLU A 116 3.85 11.51 -9.70
N ARG A 117 2.84 10.65 -9.87
CA ARG A 117 2.20 10.42 -11.18
C ARG A 117 1.14 11.46 -11.54
N THR A 118 0.43 11.96 -10.54
CA THR A 118 -0.71 12.85 -10.76
C THR A 118 -0.34 14.31 -10.57
N GLY A 119 0.76 14.61 -9.87
CA GLY A 119 1.13 15.98 -9.49
C GLY A 119 0.22 16.60 -8.42
N HIS A 120 -0.73 15.84 -7.86
CA HIS A 120 -1.64 16.29 -6.81
C HIS A 120 -1.09 15.87 -5.46
N SER A 121 -1.14 16.76 -4.46
CA SER A 121 -0.76 16.37 -3.11
C SER A 121 -1.87 15.56 -2.45
N ILE A 122 -1.48 14.52 -1.72
CA ILE A 122 -2.36 13.64 -0.96
C ILE A 122 -2.03 13.85 0.51
N GLU A 123 -2.97 14.40 1.26
CA GLU A 123 -2.78 14.77 2.67
C GLU A 123 -3.02 13.59 3.63
N TRP A 124 -3.83 12.60 3.23
CA TRP A 124 -4.13 11.42 4.03
C TRP A 124 -4.58 10.25 3.14
N GLY A 125 -4.51 9.05 3.71
CA GLY A 125 -5.16 7.85 3.19
C GLY A 125 -6.00 7.18 4.26
N GLU A 126 -6.61 6.05 3.91
CA GLU A 126 -7.43 5.28 4.83
C GLU A 126 -7.08 3.80 4.84
N ILE A 127 -7.22 3.18 6.01
CA ILE A 127 -7.19 1.72 6.15
C ILE A 127 -8.60 1.25 6.51
N PHE A 128 -9.15 0.36 5.69
CA PHE A 128 -10.47 -0.22 5.92
C PHE A 128 -10.35 -1.65 6.49
N TYR A 129 -10.86 -1.84 7.71
CA TYR A 129 -10.87 -3.13 8.39
C TYR A 129 -12.20 -3.87 8.17
N HIS A 130 -12.17 -4.96 7.41
CA HIS A 130 -13.37 -5.75 7.10
C HIS A 130 -13.99 -6.40 8.35
N ALA A 131 -13.19 -6.86 9.31
CA ALA A 131 -13.67 -7.56 10.51
C ALA A 131 -14.71 -6.77 11.33
N ASN A 132 -14.62 -5.44 11.32
CA ASN A 132 -15.52 -4.55 12.06
C ASN A 132 -16.04 -3.38 11.22
N ARG A 133 -15.84 -3.40 9.89
CA ARG A 133 -16.23 -2.36 8.93
C ARG A 133 -15.79 -0.95 9.35
N ARG A 134 -14.57 -0.82 9.89
CA ARG A 134 -14.05 0.44 10.42
C ARG A 134 -13.01 1.03 9.47
N ARG A 135 -13.08 2.35 9.25
CA ARG A 135 -12.02 3.13 8.59
C ARG A 135 -11.08 3.76 9.63
N GLN A 136 -9.80 3.76 9.33
CA GLN A 136 -8.77 4.51 10.05
C GLN A 136 -8.16 5.51 9.08
N LYS A 137 -8.31 6.80 9.38
CA LYS A 137 -7.58 7.87 8.70
C LYS A 137 -6.11 7.81 9.09
N VAL A 138 -5.22 7.90 8.10
CA VAL A 138 -3.77 8.03 8.27
C VAL A 138 -3.35 9.32 7.60
N ASP A 139 -3.11 10.37 8.39
CA ASP A 139 -2.56 11.62 7.87
C ASP A 139 -1.11 11.39 7.44
N PHE A 140 -0.72 11.90 6.28
CA PHE A 140 0.63 11.77 5.74
C PHE A 140 1.48 12.94 6.21
N THR A 141 2.24 12.71 7.28
CA THR A 141 3.19 13.68 7.81
C THR A 141 4.58 13.47 7.20
N PRO A 142 5.42 14.52 7.12
CA PRO A 142 6.80 14.40 6.64
C PRO A 142 7.66 13.35 7.39
N GLN A 143 7.28 12.98 8.63
CA GLN A 143 7.99 11.96 9.40
C GLN A 143 7.76 10.53 8.89
N GLN A 144 6.62 10.24 8.27
CA GLN A 144 6.29 8.87 7.79
C GLN A 144 6.95 8.52 6.46
N SER A 145 7.41 9.52 5.69
CA SER A 145 8.16 9.30 4.45
C SER A 145 9.65 9.00 4.68
N HIS A 146 10.19 9.31 5.86
CA HIS A 146 11.61 9.17 6.17
C HIS A 146 12.16 7.73 6.11
N PRO A 147 11.43 6.68 6.55
CA PRO A 147 11.95 5.31 6.52
C PRO A 147 11.80 4.63 5.14
N LEU A 148 10.99 5.19 4.23
CA LEU A 148 10.88 4.71 2.85
C LEU A 148 12.16 5.01 2.06
N SER A 149 12.79 6.14 2.34
CA SER A 149 14.05 6.56 1.71
C SER A 149 15.24 5.65 2.06
N SER A 150 15.26 5.03 3.24
CA SER A 150 16.33 4.09 3.62
C SER A 150 16.10 2.70 3.03
N ALA A 151 14.84 2.23 2.97
CA ALA A 151 14.49 0.92 2.43
C ALA A 151 14.87 0.80 0.94
N ALA A 152 14.68 1.85 0.15
CA ALA A 152 14.98 1.84 -1.28
C ALA A 152 16.48 1.90 -1.62
N VAL A 153 17.33 2.31 -0.67
CA VAL A 153 18.78 2.52 -0.91
C VAL A 153 19.62 1.32 -0.45
N GLU A 154 19.10 0.48 0.44
CA GLU A 154 19.83 -0.63 1.05
C GLU A 154 19.61 -2.00 0.36
N VAL A 155 18.82 -2.05 -0.71
CA VAL A 155 18.44 -3.28 -1.43
C VAL A 155 19.12 -3.37 -2.79
#